data_AF-D5RSA4-F1
#
_entry.id   AF-D5RSA4-F1
#
_cell.length_a   1.000
_cell.length_b   1.000
_cell.length_c   1.000
_cell.angle_alpha   90.00
_cell.angle_beta   90.00
_cell.angle_gamma   90.00
#
_symmetry.space_group_name_H-M   'P 1'
#
loop_
_entity.id
_entity.type
_entity.pdbx_description
1 polymer ?
#
loop_
_entity_poly.entity_id
_entity_poly.type
_entity_poly.pdbx_seq_one_letter_code
_entity_poly.pdbx_strand_id
1 'polypeptide(L)'
;MAESVTISEVAPRDGLQSIGPFVPTERKIAMVRALYEAGVRRMEVGSFVSPRHVPQMADTAEVLAAAKALPGLECTVLVPNRKGFDLAMAAGADRLGFFMSVTESHNRANLNRGRAESLAELSELVREGGRQGVAMRFNLSCAFHCPFEGVVPVPDAIDVIERVFALDLGMEIGIADTTGNAAPDQVGALFRHTIASWENPWAFHGHDTYGLGVANALAAYQAGVRVFDGAAGGLGGCPFAPGATGNTATEDLVWMFHRMGAATGIDFDRLLPAADLCASVPGGTPGGHLRQVPAVRPQREAA
;
A
#
# COMPACT_ATOMS: atom_id res chain seq x y z
N MET A 1 11.55 15.30 20.43
CA MET A 1 10.50 15.50 19.40
C MET A 1 9.83 14.16 19.18
N ALA A 2 8.50 14.10 19.03
CA ALA A 2 7.82 12.84 18.76
C ALA A 2 8.32 12.28 17.41
N GLU A 3 8.56 10.97 17.33
CA GLU A 3 8.89 10.35 16.05
C GLU A 3 7.67 10.41 15.12
N SER A 4 7.88 10.85 13.88
CA SER A 4 6.82 10.98 12.89
C SER A 4 6.75 9.72 12.03
N VAL A 5 5.52 9.29 11.74
CA VAL A 5 5.21 8.16 10.87
C VAL A 5 4.30 8.64 9.74
N THR A 6 4.59 8.21 8.52
CA THR A 6 3.75 8.46 7.35
C THR A 6 2.87 7.24 7.09
N ILE A 7 1.56 7.46 7.04
CA ILE A 7 0.63 6.46 6.49
C ILE A 7 0.46 6.72 4.99
N SER A 8 0.72 5.69 4.19
CA SER A 8 0.41 5.65 2.76
C SER A 8 -0.88 4.88 2.58
N GLU A 9 -1.97 5.61 2.34
CA GLU A 9 -3.31 5.03 2.31
C GLU A 9 -3.61 4.37 0.95
N VAL A 10 -3.91 3.08 0.95
CA VAL A 10 -4.07 2.26 -0.26
C VAL A 10 -5.50 1.81 -0.52
N ALA A 11 -6.47 2.15 0.33
CA ALA A 11 -7.88 1.79 0.11
C ALA A 11 -8.40 2.19 -1.27
N PRO A 12 -8.14 3.40 -1.82
CA PRO A 12 -8.66 3.81 -3.13
C PRO A 12 -8.15 2.98 -4.31
N ARG A 13 -7.00 2.28 -4.17
CA ARG A 13 -6.44 1.37 -5.18
C ARG A 13 -6.54 -0.06 -4.72
N ASP A 14 -5.64 -0.47 -3.84
CA ASP A 14 -5.45 -1.86 -3.42
C ASP A 14 -6.68 -2.41 -2.71
N GLY A 15 -7.26 -1.62 -1.80
CA GLY A 15 -8.46 -2.02 -1.07
C GLY A 15 -9.70 -2.21 -1.95
N LEU A 16 -9.79 -1.49 -3.07
CA LEU A 16 -10.88 -1.65 -4.03
C LEU A 16 -10.62 -2.75 -5.06
N GLN A 17 -9.36 -3.03 -5.41
CA GLN A 17 -8.96 -3.81 -6.59
C GLN A 17 -9.64 -5.18 -6.71
N SER A 18 -9.86 -5.87 -5.58
CA SER A 18 -10.46 -7.21 -5.54
C SER A 18 -11.99 -7.22 -5.41
N ILE A 19 -12.63 -6.05 -5.34
CA ILE A 19 -14.09 -5.94 -5.24
C ILE A 19 -14.71 -6.25 -6.61
N GLY A 20 -15.67 -7.18 -6.62
CA GLY A 20 -16.29 -7.66 -7.86
C GLY A 20 -17.10 -6.58 -8.60
N PRO A 21 -18.15 -6.00 -7.98
CA PRO A 21 -18.91 -4.92 -8.60
C PRO A 21 -18.08 -3.65 -8.76
N PHE A 22 -18.19 -2.99 -9.92
CA PHE A 22 -17.51 -1.72 -10.15
C PHE A 22 -17.98 -0.67 -9.14
N VAL A 23 -17.02 -0.10 -8.41
CA VAL A 23 -17.31 1.01 -7.48
C VAL A 23 -17.34 2.31 -8.27
N PRO A 24 -18.46 3.08 -8.24
CA PRO A 24 -18.59 4.31 -9.01
C PRO A 24 -17.47 5.31 -8.75
N THR A 25 -17.03 6.03 -9.78
CA THR A 25 -15.95 7.02 -9.72
C THR A 25 -16.18 8.04 -8.61
N GLU A 26 -17.41 8.55 -8.47
CA GLU A 26 -17.78 9.54 -7.45
C GLU A 26 -17.60 9.00 -6.03
N ARG A 27 -17.82 7.69 -5.85
CA ARG A 27 -17.60 7.04 -4.55
C ARG A 27 -16.12 6.93 -4.22
N LYS A 28 -15.27 6.60 -5.21
CA LYS A 28 -13.81 6.60 -5.04
C LYS A 28 -13.29 7.98 -4.69
N ILE A 29 -13.76 9.01 -5.39
CA ILE A 29 -13.42 10.41 -5.11
C ILE A 29 -13.88 10.83 -3.71
N ALA A 30 -15.09 10.41 -3.30
CA ALA A 30 -15.58 10.68 -1.94
C ALA A 30 -14.71 10.02 -0.86
N MET A 31 -14.22 8.80 -1.09
CA MET A 31 -13.27 8.13 -0.19
C MET A 31 -11.97 8.93 -0.07
N VAL A 32 -11.34 9.29 -1.20
CA VAL A 32 -10.11 10.09 -1.24
C VAL A 32 -10.28 11.40 -0.47
N ARG A 33 -11.39 12.13 -0.71
CA ARG A 33 -11.66 13.40 -0.02
C ARG A 33 -11.85 13.21 1.49
N ALA A 34 -12.62 12.21 1.91
CA ALA A 34 -12.85 11.95 3.33
C ALA A 34 -11.55 11.60 4.07
N LEU A 35 -10.68 10.80 3.45
CA LEU A 35 -9.36 10.46 3.99
C LEU A 35 -8.43 11.68 4.05
N TYR A 36 -8.49 12.54 3.04
CA TYR A 36 -7.71 13.79 3.02
C TYR A 36 -8.16 14.75 4.13
N GLU A 37 -9.47 14.89 4.34
CA GLU A 37 -10.03 15.71 5.43
C GLU A 37 -9.68 15.17 6.83
N ALA A 38 -9.42 13.86 6.93
CA ALA A 38 -8.89 13.23 8.13
C ALA A 38 -7.39 13.46 8.34
N GLY A 39 -6.68 14.11 7.42
CA GLY A 39 -5.26 14.42 7.57
C GLY A 39 -4.33 13.47 6.81
N VAL A 40 -4.84 12.50 6.06
CA VAL A 40 -3.99 11.67 5.19
C VAL A 40 -3.40 12.54 4.08
N ARG A 41 -2.08 12.46 3.88
CA ARG A 41 -1.33 13.27 2.90
C ARG A 41 -0.61 12.45 1.84
N ARG A 42 -0.71 11.13 1.91
CA ARG A 42 -0.15 10.22 0.91
C ARG A 42 -1.15 9.12 0.62
N MET A 43 -1.54 8.98 -0.65
CA MET A 43 -2.52 8.00 -1.08
C MET A 43 -2.07 7.33 -2.37
N GLU A 44 -2.31 6.03 -2.45
CA GLU A 44 -2.33 5.33 -3.72
C GLU A 44 -3.74 5.35 -4.30
N VAL A 45 -3.94 6.16 -5.34
CA VAL A 45 -5.28 6.57 -5.79
C VAL A 45 -5.83 5.76 -6.96
N GLY A 46 -5.00 4.89 -7.55
CA GLY A 46 -5.42 4.01 -8.63
C GLY A 46 -4.25 3.30 -9.32
N SER A 47 -4.54 2.61 -10.41
CA SER A 47 -3.56 1.84 -11.17
C SER A 47 -3.79 2.00 -12.67
N PHE A 48 -2.75 2.37 -13.41
CA PHE A 48 -2.77 2.37 -14.89
C PHE A 48 -2.53 0.96 -15.44
N VAL A 49 -3.29 0.01 -14.92
CA VAL A 49 -3.38 -1.37 -15.40
C VAL A 49 -4.43 -1.47 -16.50
N SER A 50 -4.37 -2.54 -17.29
CA SER A 50 -5.39 -2.80 -18.30
C SER A 50 -6.78 -2.94 -17.67
N PRO A 51 -7.78 -2.13 -18.06
CA PRO A 51 -9.15 -2.25 -17.58
C PRO A 51 -9.82 -3.59 -17.92
N ARG A 52 -9.26 -4.35 -18.86
CA ARG A 52 -9.71 -5.71 -19.16
C ARG A 52 -9.34 -6.70 -18.05
N HIS A 53 -8.19 -6.51 -17.43
CA HIS A 53 -7.69 -7.39 -16.36
C HIS A 53 -8.15 -6.92 -14.99
N VAL A 54 -8.24 -5.60 -14.79
CA VAL A 54 -8.71 -4.99 -13.55
C VAL A 54 -9.74 -3.89 -13.87
N PRO A 55 -11.01 -4.26 -14.15
CA PRO A 55 -12.06 -3.29 -14.48
C PRO A 55 -12.27 -2.22 -13.42
N GLN A 56 -12.02 -2.59 -12.16
CA GLN A 56 -12.14 -1.72 -11.00
C GLN A 56 -11.24 -0.48 -11.07
N MET A 57 -10.17 -0.49 -11.87
CA MET A 57 -9.21 0.61 -12.02
C MET A 57 -9.39 1.41 -13.33
N ALA A 58 -10.47 1.18 -14.08
CA ALA A 58 -10.70 1.78 -15.41
C ALA A 58 -10.75 3.32 -15.40
N ASP A 59 -11.15 3.91 -14.28
CA ASP A 59 -11.38 5.33 -14.04
C ASP A 59 -10.21 6.01 -13.29
N THR A 60 -9.03 5.37 -13.22
CA THR A 60 -7.87 5.88 -12.48
C THR A 60 -7.51 7.33 -12.85
N ALA A 61 -7.62 7.74 -14.12
CA ALA A 61 -7.32 9.09 -14.55
C ALA A 61 -8.27 10.14 -13.94
N GLU A 62 -9.56 9.81 -13.81
CA GLU A 62 -10.58 10.69 -13.22
C GLU A 62 -10.37 10.83 -11.71
N VAL A 63 -10.09 9.72 -11.04
CA VAL A 63 -9.80 9.70 -9.59
C VAL A 63 -8.50 10.46 -9.30
N LEU A 64 -7.44 10.25 -10.09
CA LEU A 64 -6.18 10.97 -9.97
C LEU A 64 -6.39 12.47 -10.14
N ALA A 65 -7.10 12.91 -11.19
CA ALA A 65 -7.36 14.34 -11.41
C ALA A 65 -8.09 15.00 -10.23
N ALA A 66 -9.06 14.31 -9.65
CA ALA A 66 -9.78 14.78 -8.46
C ALA A 66 -8.90 14.80 -7.20
N ALA A 67 -8.02 13.80 -7.03
CA ALA A 67 -7.08 13.74 -5.92
C ALA A 67 -6.03 14.85 -6.00
N LYS A 68 -5.48 15.12 -7.19
CA LYS A 68 -4.51 16.19 -7.44
C LYS A 68 -5.06 17.60 -7.19
N ALA A 69 -6.37 17.77 -7.22
CA ALA A 69 -7.02 19.03 -6.85
C ALA A 69 -6.97 19.29 -5.34
N LEU A 70 -6.57 18.32 -4.52
CA LEU A 70 -6.42 18.45 -3.07
C LEU A 70 -5.00 18.93 -2.73
N PRO A 71 -4.83 20.15 -2.18
CA PRO A 71 -3.51 20.72 -1.94
C PRO A 71 -2.65 19.88 -1.00
N GLY A 72 -1.41 19.59 -1.42
CA GLY A 72 -0.44 18.86 -0.59
C GLY A 72 -0.74 17.36 -0.43
N LEU A 73 -1.69 16.80 -1.18
CA LEU A 73 -1.86 15.34 -1.26
C LEU A 73 -0.86 14.76 -2.26
N GLU A 74 0.01 13.87 -1.77
CA GLU A 74 0.89 13.09 -2.63
C GLU A 74 0.13 11.90 -3.22
N CYS A 75 -0.03 11.90 -4.55
CA CYS A 75 -0.76 10.88 -5.27
C CYS A 75 0.20 9.86 -5.90
N THR A 76 0.12 8.62 -5.43
CA THR A 76 0.78 7.46 -6.05
C THR A 76 -0.18 6.75 -6.99
N VAL A 77 0.29 6.33 -8.16
CA VAL A 77 -0.43 5.42 -9.05
C VAL A 77 0.42 4.21 -9.38
N LEU A 78 -0.20 3.02 -9.39
CA LEU A 78 0.48 1.79 -9.71
C LEU A 78 0.68 1.65 -11.24
N VAL A 79 1.88 1.21 -11.62
CA VAL A 79 2.33 1.06 -13.01
C VAL A 79 2.83 -0.36 -13.23
N PRO A 80 2.06 -1.24 -13.89
CA PRO A 80 2.44 -2.64 -14.09
C PRO A 80 3.38 -2.87 -15.29
N ASN A 81 3.45 -1.93 -16.24
CA ASN A 81 4.23 -2.07 -17.48
C ASN A 81 4.47 -0.72 -18.17
N ARG A 82 5.24 -0.73 -19.28
CA ARG A 82 5.50 0.45 -20.13
C ARG A 82 4.25 1.24 -20.50
N LYS A 83 3.18 0.58 -20.94
CA LYS A 83 1.94 1.29 -21.33
C LYS A 83 1.32 2.01 -20.14
N GLY A 84 1.32 1.37 -18.95
CA GLY A 84 0.87 2.00 -17.72
C GLY A 84 1.72 3.21 -17.33
N PHE A 85 3.04 3.13 -17.55
CA PHE A 85 3.98 4.22 -17.30
C PHE A 85 3.63 5.42 -18.18
N ASP A 86 3.48 5.22 -19.49
CA ASP A 86 3.17 6.30 -20.43
C ASP A 86 1.83 6.99 -20.09
N LEU A 87 0.83 6.21 -19.68
CA LEU A 87 -0.47 6.73 -19.25
C LEU A 87 -0.38 7.51 -17.93
N ALA A 88 0.36 7.00 -16.95
CA ALA A 88 0.57 7.68 -15.67
C ALA A 88 1.29 9.01 -15.84
N MET A 89 2.30 9.05 -16.70
CA MET A 89 3.03 10.26 -17.05
C MET A 89 2.13 11.27 -17.78
N ALA A 90 1.34 10.81 -18.76
CA ALA A 90 0.39 11.67 -19.47
C ALA A 90 -0.72 12.23 -18.55
N ALA A 91 -1.12 11.47 -17.52
CA ALA A 91 -2.08 11.91 -16.51
C ALA A 91 -1.44 12.80 -15.41
N GLY A 92 -0.11 12.98 -15.44
CA GLY A 92 0.63 13.82 -14.51
C GLY A 92 0.69 13.25 -13.10
N ALA A 93 0.93 11.95 -12.92
CA ALA A 93 1.12 11.37 -11.59
C ALA A 93 2.31 11.99 -10.83
N ASP A 94 2.17 12.21 -9.52
CA ASP A 94 3.24 12.79 -8.68
C ASP A 94 4.25 11.71 -8.23
N ARG A 95 3.76 10.48 -8.01
CA ARG A 95 4.57 9.30 -7.72
C ARG A 95 4.12 8.08 -8.51
N LEU A 96 5.09 7.30 -8.99
CA LEU A 96 4.85 6.01 -9.64
C LEU A 96 5.15 4.86 -8.67
N GLY A 97 4.22 3.92 -8.56
CA GLY A 97 4.40 2.66 -7.85
C GLY A 97 4.69 1.53 -8.82
N PHE A 98 5.84 0.88 -8.70
CA PHE A 98 6.18 -0.36 -9.39
C PHE A 98 6.07 -1.53 -8.42
N PHE A 99 5.97 -2.75 -8.96
CA PHE A 99 5.95 -3.94 -8.13
C PHE A 99 6.50 -5.15 -8.86
N MET A 100 7.10 -6.06 -8.11
CA MET A 100 7.47 -7.41 -8.55
C MET A 100 7.35 -8.37 -7.36
N SER A 101 7.43 -9.68 -7.63
CA SER A 101 7.39 -10.70 -6.59
C SER A 101 8.74 -11.38 -6.44
N VAL A 102 9.07 -11.80 -5.20
CA VAL A 102 10.26 -12.61 -4.95
C VAL A 102 10.20 -13.95 -5.68
N THR A 103 9.01 -14.54 -5.78
CA THR A 103 8.79 -15.89 -6.33
C THR A 103 8.38 -15.87 -7.81
N GLU A 104 8.85 -16.85 -8.60
CA GLU A 104 8.57 -16.91 -10.04
C GLU A 104 7.09 -17.17 -10.33
N SER A 105 6.46 -18.09 -9.60
CA SER A 105 5.04 -18.42 -9.80
C SER A 105 4.14 -17.23 -9.53
N HIS A 106 4.38 -16.49 -8.43
CA HIS A 106 3.59 -15.30 -8.11
C HIS A 106 3.85 -14.15 -9.09
N ASN A 107 5.11 -13.94 -9.51
CA ASN A 107 5.43 -12.89 -10.48
C ASN A 107 4.76 -13.15 -11.83
N ARG A 108 4.77 -14.40 -12.31
CA ARG A 108 4.07 -14.80 -13.54
C ARG A 108 2.56 -14.66 -13.41
N ALA A 109 1.98 -15.03 -12.28
CA ALA A 109 0.55 -14.87 -12.05
C ALA A 109 0.09 -13.40 -12.05
N ASN A 110 0.92 -12.49 -11.51
CA ASN A 110 0.54 -11.07 -11.37
C ASN A 110 0.93 -10.19 -12.56
N LEU A 111 2.09 -10.43 -13.17
CA LEU A 111 2.64 -9.60 -14.25
C LEU A 111 2.64 -10.28 -15.61
N ASN A 112 2.23 -11.56 -15.68
CA ASN A 112 2.25 -12.39 -16.89
C ASN A 112 3.66 -12.51 -17.52
N ARG A 113 4.70 -12.49 -16.69
CA ARG A 113 6.12 -12.59 -17.11
C ARG A 113 7.04 -13.06 -15.98
N GLY A 114 8.26 -13.47 -16.33
CA GLY A 114 9.27 -13.90 -15.34
C GLY A 114 9.87 -12.74 -14.56
N ARG A 115 10.60 -13.04 -13.46
CA ARG A 115 11.26 -11.99 -12.66
C ARG A 115 12.36 -11.27 -13.42
N ALA A 116 13.16 -12.00 -14.21
CA ALA A 116 14.23 -11.41 -15.02
C ALA A 116 13.70 -10.40 -16.04
N GLU A 117 12.61 -10.74 -16.73
CA GLU A 117 11.93 -9.85 -17.68
C GLU A 117 11.32 -8.64 -16.98
N SER A 118 10.74 -8.84 -15.78
CA SER A 118 10.19 -7.75 -14.98
C SER A 118 11.26 -6.77 -14.49
N LEU A 119 12.40 -7.28 -14.06
CA LEU A 119 13.53 -6.46 -13.61
C LEU A 119 14.13 -5.66 -14.77
N ALA A 120 14.24 -6.27 -15.96
CA ALA A 120 14.70 -5.58 -17.15
C ALA A 120 13.79 -4.40 -17.53
N GLU A 121 12.46 -4.61 -17.57
CA GLU A 121 11.54 -3.50 -17.82
C GLU A 121 11.58 -2.47 -16.70
N LEU A 122 11.60 -2.88 -15.43
CA LEU A 122 11.71 -1.98 -14.28
C LEU A 122 12.93 -1.06 -14.40
N SER A 123 14.09 -1.59 -14.78
CA SER A 123 15.31 -0.81 -14.99
C SER A 123 15.11 0.30 -16.03
N GLU A 124 14.41 0.02 -17.12
CA GLU A 124 14.11 1.02 -18.13
C GLU A 124 13.12 2.08 -17.63
N LEU A 125 12.07 1.66 -16.91
CA LEU A 125 11.04 2.57 -16.38
C LEU A 125 11.64 3.50 -15.32
N VAL A 126 12.44 2.96 -14.39
CA VAL A 126 13.11 3.73 -13.34
C VAL A 126 14.07 4.75 -13.95
N ARG A 127 14.88 4.35 -14.94
CA ARG A 127 15.80 5.28 -15.62
C ARG A 127 15.06 6.40 -16.35
N GLU A 128 13.89 6.13 -16.91
CA GLU A 128 13.07 7.13 -17.60
C GLU A 128 12.36 8.06 -16.61
N GLY A 129 11.70 7.50 -15.58
CA GLY A 129 11.02 8.26 -14.52
C GLY A 129 11.98 9.18 -13.76
N GLY A 130 13.18 8.69 -13.44
CA GLY A 130 14.22 9.48 -12.79
C GLY A 130 14.72 10.64 -13.65
N ARG A 131 14.85 10.47 -14.97
CA ARG A 131 15.19 11.56 -15.90
C ARG A 131 14.11 12.65 -15.96
N GLN A 132 12.86 12.29 -15.69
CA GLN A 132 11.73 13.20 -15.65
C GLN A 132 11.47 13.76 -14.23
N GLY A 133 12.27 13.36 -13.23
CA GLY A 133 12.19 13.86 -11.87
C GLY A 133 10.95 13.39 -11.09
N VAL A 134 10.27 12.33 -11.55
CA VAL A 134 9.07 11.81 -10.88
C VAL A 134 9.49 10.92 -9.71
N ALA A 135 8.82 11.09 -8.56
CA ALA A 135 9.06 10.24 -7.41
C ALA A 135 8.65 8.80 -7.72
N MET A 136 9.40 7.83 -7.20
CA MET A 136 9.14 6.41 -7.47
C MET A 136 9.13 5.62 -6.17
N ARG A 137 8.35 4.53 -6.18
CA ARG A 137 8.33 3.50 -5.15
C ARG A 137 8.34 2.14 -5.83
N PHE A 138 9.13 1.22 -5.32
CA PHE A 138 9.07 -0.19 -5.69
C PHE A 138 8.46 -1.01 -4.55
N ASN A 139 7.52 -1.89 -4.86
CA ASN A 139 6.89 -2.80 -3.90
C ASN A 139 7.30 -4.25 -4.17
N LEU A 140 7.86 -4.90 -3.14
CA LEU A 140 8.27 -6.29 -3.19
C LEU A 140 7.20 -7.19 -2.57
N SER A 141 6.49 -7.94 -3.42
CA SER A 141 5.51 -8.93 -3.00
C SER A 141 6.17 -10.27 -2.65
N CYS A 142 5.50 -11.05 -1.79
CA CYS A 142 5.95 -12.37 -1.33
C CYS A 142 7.33 -12.34 -0.66
N ALA A 143 7.62 -11.32 0.16
CA ALA A 143 8.91 -11.21 0.84
C ALA A 143 9.12 -12.28 1.94
N PHE A 144 8.03 -12.82 2.48
CA PHE A 144 8.05 -13.77 3.60
C PHE A 144 7.38 -15.10 3.25
N HIS A 145 6.25 -15.02 2.54
CA HIS A 145 5.44 -16.17 2.17
C HIS A 145 4.76 -15.91 0.82
N CYS A 146 4.62 -16.97 0.02
CA CYS A 146 4.02 -16.99 -1.30
C CYS A 146 2.85 -17.98 -1.30
N PRO A 147 1.67 -17.61 -1.83
CA PRO A 147 0.51 -18.52 -1.88
C PRO A 147 0.73 -19.73 -2.81
N PHE A 148 1.74 -19.67 -3.69
CA PHE A 148 2.08 -20.75 -4.63
C PHE A 148 3.27 -21.60 -4.18
N GLU A 149 4.26 -20.98 -3.55
CA GLU A 149 5.56 -21.59 -3.24
C GLU A 149 5.81 -21.77 -1.74
N GLY A 150 4.91 -21.27 -0.88
CA GLY A 150 5.02 -21.37 0.57
C GLY A 150 6.00 -20.36 1.16
N VAL A 151 6.73 -20.77 2.19
CA VAL A 151 7.70 -19.90 2.88
C VAL A 151 8.80 -19.48 1.92
N VAL A 152 9.06 -18.17 1.85
CA VAL A 152 10.09 -17.59 0.99
C VAL A 152 11.38 -17.43 1.78
N PRO A 153 12.52 -17.98 1.31
CA PRO A 153 13.80 -17.77 1.97
C PRO A 153 14.20 -16.29 2.00
N VAL A 154 14.64 -15.81 3.16
CA VAL A 154 15.12 -14.42 3.35
C VAL A 154 16.20 -14.01 2.32
N PRO A 155 17.19 -14.87 1.97
CA PRO A 155 18.17 -14.53 0.94
C PRO A 155 17.57 -14.21 -0.43
N ASP A 156 16.44 -14.82 -0.79
CA ASP A 156 15.80 -14.59 -2.09
C ASP A 156 15.13 -13.20 -2.13
N ALA A 157 14.54 -12.77 -1.00
CA ALA A 157 14.03 -11.41 -0.87
C ALA A 157 15.17 -10.38 -0.94
N ILE A 158 16.28 -10.65 -0.26
CA ILE A 158 17.49 -9.81 -0.26
C ILE A 158 18.07 -9.66 -1.68
N ASP A 159 18.20 -10.75 -2.47
CA ASP A 159 18.71 -10.68 -3.85
C ASP A 159 17.86 -9.75 -4.73
N VAL A 160 16.53 -9.81 -4.61
CA VAL A 160 15.66 -8.90 -5.38
C VAL A 160 15.81 -7.46 -4.90
N ILE A 161 15.89 -7.23 -3.59
CA ILE A 161 16.09 -5.88 -3.02
C ILE A 161 17.40 -5.28 -3.49
N GLU A 162 18.50 -6.04 -3.45
CA GLU A 162 19.82 -5.59 -3.90
C GLU A 162 19.80 -5.16 -5.38
N ARG A 163 19.16 -5.97 -6.23
CA ARG A 163 19.00 -5.65 -7.66
C ARG A 163 18.18 -4.39 -7.89
N VAL A 164 17.12 -4.18 -7.12
CA VAL A 164 16.25 -3.00 -7.22
C VAL A 164 16.94 -1.75 -6.70
N PHE A 165 17.64 -1.87 -5.55
CA PHE A 165 18.44 -0.80 -4.98
C PHE A 165 19.46 -0.26 -5.99
N ALA A 166 20.12 -1.15 -6.74
CA ALA A 166 21.08 -0.79 -7.77
C ALA A 166 20.48 0.00 -8.96
N LEU A 167 19.15 0.07 -9.09
CA LEU A 167 18.48 0.85 -10.14
C LEU A 167 18.36 2.33 -9.77
N ASP A 168 18.09 2.64 -8.51
CA ASP A 168 17.94 3.98 -7.97
C ASP A 168 18.10 3.98 -6.44
N LEU A 169 19.17 4.62 -5.97
CA LEU A 169 19.52 4.73 -4.55
C LEU A 169 18.53 5.59 -3.75
N GLY A 170 17.74 6.45 -4.42
CA GLY A 170 16.75 7.32 -3.79
C GLY A 170 15.33 6.77 -3.81
N MET A 171 15.08 5.66 -4.52
CA MET A 171 13.74 5.11 -4.68
C MET A 171 13.25 4.49 -3.37
N GLU A 172 12.02 4.80 -2.97
CA GLU A 172 11.41 4.14 -1.81
C GLU A 172 11.16 2.66 -2.10
N ILE A 173 11.50 1.79 -1.15
CA ILE A 173 11.27 0.34 -1.26
C ILE A 173 10.27 -0.10 -0.19
N GLY A 174 9.11 -0.57 -0.65
CA GLY A 174 8.09 -1.22 0.16
C GLY A 174 8.29 -2.72 0.22
N ILE A 175 8.38 -3.30 1.41
CA ILE A 175 8.42 -4.75 1.61
C ILE A 175 7.03 -5.21 2.06
N ALA A 176 6.45 -6.16 1.34
CA ALA A 176 5.09 -6.63 1.60
C ALA A 176 5.04 -8.04 2.21
N ASP A 177 4.26 -8.17 3.28
CA ASP A 177 3.68 -9.44 3.72
C ASP A 177 2.37 -9.68 2.97
N THR A 178 2.50 -10.12 1.70
CA THR A 178 1.39 -10.27 0.74
C THR A 178 0.30 -11.24 1.20
N THR A 179 0.63 -12.21 2.04
CA THR A 179 -0.35 -13.18 2.55
C THR A 179 -0.74 -12.94 4.00
N GLY A 180 -0.11 -11.99 4.68
CA GLY A 180 -0.31 -11.73 6.11
C GLY A 180 0.22 -12.84 7.02
N ASN A 181 1.16 -13.67 6.54
CA ASN A 181 1.62 -14.90 7.21
C ASN A 181 3.03 -14.72 7.83
N ALA A 182 3.61 -13.53 7.75
CA ALA A 182 4.87 -13.26 8.41
C ALA A 182 4.68 -13.11 9.92
N ALA A 183 5.64 -13.59 10.69
CA ALA A 183 5.73 -13.32 12.12
C ALA A 183 6.51 -12.01 12.40
N PRO A 184 6.24 -11.32 13.52
CA PRO A 184 6.89 -10.04 13.83
C PRO A 184 8.41 -10.10 13.88
N ASP A 185 8.99 -11.21 14.35
CA ASP A 185 10.44 -11.41 14.40
C ASP A 185 11.06 -11.50 13.00
N GLN A 186 10.38 -12.15 12.04
CA GLN A 186 10.80 -12.22 10.64
C GLN A 186 10.78 -10.84 9.99
N VAL A 187 9.69 -10.08 10.18
CA VAL A 187 9.55 -8.72 9.65
C VAL A 187 10.63 -7.82 10.21
N GLY A 188 10.81 -7.81 11.53
CA GLY A 188 11.85 -7.01 12.19
C GLY A 188 13.27 -7.40 11.74
N ALA A 189 13.56 -8.69 11.54
CA ALA A 189 14.86 -9.15 11.11
C ALA A 189 15.20 -8.70 9.68
N LEU A 190 14.26 -8.82 8.74
CA LEU A 190 14.47 -8.38 7.35
C LEU A 190 14.70 -6.87 7.29
N PHE A 191 13.89 -6.04 7.95
CA PHE A 191 14.09 -4.59 7.94
C PHE A 191 15.37 -4.14 8.64
N ARG A 192 15.76 -4.77 9.76
CA ARG A 192 17.05 -4.45 10.39
C ARG A 192 18.21 -4.73 9.44
N HIS A 193 18.15 -5.82 8.69
CA HIS A 193 19.15 -6.12 7.68
C HIS A 193 19.13 -5.07 6.56
N THR A 194 17.96 -4.77 5.99
CA THR A 194 17.88 -3.87 4.82
C THR A 194 18.27 -2.44 5.16
N ILE A 195 17.85 -1.91 6.31
CA ILE A 195 18.20 -0.57 6.78
C ILE A 195 19.70 -0.47 7.10
N ALA A 196 20.33 -1.53 7.59
CA ALA A 196 21.77 -1.55 7.83
C ALA A 196 22.58 -1.64 6.53
N SER A 197 22.01 -2.24 5.48
CA SER A 197 22.69 -2.46 4.20
C SER A 197 22.53 -1.29 3.22
N TRP A 198 21.42 -0.56 3.27
CA TRP A 198 21.07 0.46 2.27
C TRP A 198 20.32 1.66 2.85
N GLU A 199 20.62 2.84 2.32
CA GLU A 199 20.10 4.14 2.80
C GLU A 199 18.73 4.53 2.21
N ASN A 200 18.05 3.65 1.48
CA ASN A 200 16.77 3.97 0.84
C ASN A 200 15.68 4.29 1.87
N PRO A 201 14.65 5.06 1.49
CA PRO A 201 13.41 5.12 2.24
C PRO A 201 12.74 3.74 2.24
N TRP A 202 12.38 3.23 3.42
CA TRP A 202 11.72 1.95 3.59
C TRP A 202 10.25 2.12 3.96
N ALA A 203 9.40 1.32 3.33
CA ALA A 203 8.00 1.19 3.66
C ALA A 203 7.64 -0.26 4.01
N PHE A 204 6.64 -0.43 4.89
CA PHE A 204 6.06 -1.74 5.18
C PHE A 204 4.61 -1.81 4.70
N HIS A 205 4.29 -2.91 4.04
CA HIS A 205 2.93 -3.25 3.62
C HIS A 205 2.54 -4.59 4.25
N GLY A 206 1.69 -4.54 5.28
CA GLY A 206 1.24 -5.75 5.98
C GLY A 206 -0.20 -6.06 5.66
N HIS A 207 -0.48 -7.29 5.24
CA HIS A 207 -1.83 -7.83 5.32
C HIS A 207 -2.13 -8.34 6.74
N ASP A 208 -3.40 -8.27 7.13
CA ASP A 208 -3.89 -8.70 8.44
C ASP A 208 -4.71 -10.01 8.36
N THR A 209 -4.51 -10.77 7.27
CA THR A 209 -5.19 -12.04 6.99
C THR A 209 -5.10 -13.05 8.16
N TYR A 210 -3.98 -13.06 8.89
CA TYR A 210 -3.76 -13.92 10.06
C TYR A 210 -3.76 -13.14 11.40
N GLY A 211 -4.24 -11.89 11.41
CA GLY A 211 -4.30 -11.06 12.63
C GLY A 211 -2.94 -10.56 13.14
N LEU A 212 -1.92 -10.53 12.27
CA LEU A 212 -0.56 -10.11 12.59
C LEU A 212 -0.18 -8.75 11.98
N GLY A 213 -1.07 -8.09 11.23
CA GLY A 213 -0.77 -6.87 10.47
C GLY A 213 -0.25 -5.73 11.34
N VAL A 214 -0.97 -5.40 12.42
CA VAL A 214 -0.55 -4.36 13.38
C VAL A 214 0.74 -4.75 14.12
N ALA A 215 0.88 -6.01 14.52
CA ALA A 215 2.08 -6.51 15.21
C ALA A 215 3.33 -6.47 14.30
N ASN A 216 3.15 -6.79 13.01
CA ASN A 216 4.19 -6.73 12.00
C ASN A 216 4.58 -5.27 11.69
N ALA A 217 3.61 -4.36 11.63
CA ALA A 217 3.89 -2.93 11.50
C ALA A 217 4.69 -2.39 12.70
N LEU A 218 4.38 -2.82 13.93
CA LEU A 218 5.17 -2.49 15.11
C LEU A 218 6.62 -3.00 14.99
N ALA A 219 6.82 -4.23 14.54
CA ALA A 219 8.15 -4.79 14.38
C ALA A 219 8.98 -4.05 13.31
N ALA A 220 8.35 -3.68 12.19
CA ALA A 220 8.98 -2.84 11.16
C ALA A 220 9.32 -1.44 11.71
N TYR A 221 8.42 -0.82 12.47
CA TYR A 221 8.66 0.47 13.13
C TYR A 221 9.87 0.43 14.08
N GLN A 222 9.96 -0.61 14.91
CA GLN A 222 11.08 -0.83 15.81
C GLN A 222 12.39 -1.08 15.07
N ALA A 223 12.35 -1.62 13.86
CA ALA A 223 13.52 -1.80 13.00
C ALA A 223 13.99 -0.49 12.33
N GLY A 224 13.17 0.56 12.31
CA GLY A 224 13.49 1.87 11.74
C GLY A 224 12.59 2.33 10.61
N VAL A 225 11.58 1.54 10.21
CA VAL A 225 10.63 1.94 9.15
C VAL A 225 9.76 3.10 9.62
N ARG A 226 9.50 4.06 8.74
CA ARG A 226 8.66 5.25 9.03
C ARG A 226 7.53 5.49 8.02
N VAL A 227 7.38 4.61 7.03
CA VAL A 227 6.27 4.62 6.07
C VAL A 227 5.52 3.30 6.17
N PHE A 228 4.20 3.36 6.35
CA PHE A 228 3.36 2.18 6.47
C PHE A 228 2.17 2.30 5.55
N ASP A 229 1.91 1.23 4.80
CA ASP A 229 0.67 1.12 4.05
C ASP A 229 -0.46 0.67 4.97
N GLY A 230 -1.60 1.34 4.82
CA GLY A 230 -2.85 0.94 5.46
C GLY A 230 -4.01 1.12 4.48
N ALA A 231 -5.06 0.32 4.64
CA ALA A 231 -6.31 0.54 3.92
C ALA A 231 -7.42 0.91 4.90
N ALA A 232 -7.99 2.10 4.78
CA ALA A 232 -9.09 2.53 5.64
C ALA A 232 -10.26 1.54 5.61
N GLY A 233 -10.75 1.17 6.79
CA GLY A 233 -11.79 0.16 6.96
C GLY A 233 -11.27 -1.28 6.87
N GLY A 234 -9.96 -1.47 6.73
CA GLY A 234 -9.35 -2.77 6.40
C GLY A 234 -9.81 -3.26 5.04
N LEU A 235 -10.03 -2.34 4.09
CA LEU A 235 -10.51 -2.71 2.75
C LEU A 235 -9.48 -3.54 2.00
N GLY A 236 -10.00 -4.50 1.26
CA GLY A 236 -9.23 -5.45 0.48
C GLY A 236 -9.70 -6.86 0.78
N GLY A 237 -9.15 -7.80 0.04
CA GLY A 237 -9.30 -9.21 0.31
C GLY A 237 -8.07 -9.93 -0.17
N CYS A 238 -7.85 -11.13 0.35
CA CYS A 238 -6.83 -12.01 -0.21
C CYS A 238 -7.47 -12.86 -1.31
N PRO A 239 -7.09 -12.72 -2.60
CA PRO A 239 -7.60 -13.59 -3.67
C PRO A 239 -7.32 -15.07 -3.39
N PHE A 240 -6.29 -15.34 -2.58
CA PHE A 240 -5.82 -16.68 -2.22
C PHE A 240 -6.41 -17.21 -0.91
N ALA A 241 -7.11 -16.38 -0.14
CA ALA A 241 -7.83 -16.78 1.07
C ALA A 241 -9.24 -16.15 1.04
N PRO A 242 -10.19 -16.76 0.31
CA PRO A 242 -11.55 -16.24 0.19
C PRO A 242 -12.20 -16.01 1.56
N GLY A 243 -12.66 -14.79 1.80
CA GLY A 243 -13.29 -14.38 3.07
C GLY A 243 -12.33 -13.90 4.16
N ALA A 244 -11.02 -14.04 3.97
CA ALA A 244 -10.04 -13.45 4.87
C ALA A 244 -9.85 -11.95 4.58
N THR A 245 -9.50 -11.20 5.63
CA THR A 245 -9.09 -9.80 5.54
C THR A 245 -7.85 -9.67 4.64
N GLY A 246 -7.73 -8.54 3.95
CA GLY A 246 -6.57 -8.19 3.14
C GLY A 246 -5.62 -7.29 3.91
N ASN A 247 -5.63 -6.01 3.56
CA ASN A 247 -4.80 -4.97 4.15
C ASN A 247 -5.03 -4.77 5.66
N THR A 248 -3.97 -4.39 6.37
CA THR A 248 -4.09 -3.85 7.73
C THR A 248 -4.87 -2.54 7.69
N ALA A 249 -5.83 -2.39 8.61
CA ALA A 249 -6.69 -1.23 8.62
C ALA A 249 -5.95 0.04 9.05
N THR A 250 -6.13 1.14 8.31
CA THR A 250 -5.47 2.42 8.61
C THR A 250 -5.80 2.93 10.01
N GLU A 251 -7.06 2.81 10.43
CA GLU A 251 -7.49 3.19 11.77
C GLU A 251 -6.80 2.39 12.88
N ASP A 252 -6.50 1.11 12.65
CA ASP A 252 -5.86 0.26 13.64
C ASP A 252 -4.36 0.62 13.76
N LEU A 253 -3.71 0.93 12.64
CA LEU A 253 -2.33 1.44 12.61
C LEU A 253 -2.20 2.81 13.27
N VAL A 254 -3.05 3.77 12.91
CA VAL A 254 -3.05 5.12 13.48
C VAL A 254 -3.29 5.07 14.98
N TRP A 255 -4.24 4.24 15.42
CA TRP A 255 -4.49 4.02 16.85
C TRP A 255 -3.25 3.51 17.57
N MET A 256 -2.59 2.46 17.05
CA MET A 256 -1.36 1.93 17.62
C MET A 256 -0.29 3.02 17.73
N PHE A 257 0.01 3.74 16.65
CA PHE A 257 1.05 4.78 16.63
C PHE A 257 0.75 5.93 17.60
N HIS A 258 -0.49 6.42 17.64
CA HIS A 258 -0.91 7.45 18.60
C HIS A 258 -0.74 6.98 20.04
N ARG A 259 -1.11 5.73 20.35
CA ARG A 259 -0.96 5.15 21.70
C ARG A 259 0.49 4.95 22.10
N MET A 260 1.40 4.82 21.14
CA MET A 260 2.84 4.81 21.35
C MET A 260 3.46 6.21 21.43
N GLY A 261 2.69 7.27 21.18
CA GLY A 261 3.17 8.66 21.14
C GLY A 261 3.85 9.05 19.82
N ALA A 262 3.74 8.23 18.77
CA ALA A 262 4.21 8.56 17.43
C ALA A 262 3.19 9.46 16.70
N ALA A 263 3.67 10.50 16.05
CA ALA A 263 2.83 11.45 15.33
C ALA A 263 2.56 10.95 13.91
N THR A 264 1.29 10.92 13.49
CA THR A 264 0.91 10.57 12.10
C THR A 264 0.37 11.76 11.31
N GLY A 265 0.00 12.86 11.98
CA GLY A 265 -0.70 14.00 11.37
C GLY A 265 -2.18 13.72 11.02
N ILE A 266 -2.69 12.54 11.33
CA ILE A 266 -4.06 12.12 11.05
C ILE A 266 -4.94 12.38 12.27
N ASP A 267 -6.07 13.04 12.05
CA ASP A 267 -7.15 13.25 13.01
C ASP A 267 -7.99 11.97 13.10
N PHE A 268 -7.91 11.29 14.25
CA PHE A 268 -8.58 10.01 14.47
C PHE A 268 -10.11 10.13 14.44
N ASP A 269 -10.67 11.23 14.93
CA ASP A 269 -12.12 11.46 14.99
C ASP A 269 -12.71 11.65 13.58
N ARG A 270 -11.92 12.20 12.66
CA ARG A 270 -12.26 12.30 11.23
C ARG A 270 -11.95 11.03 10.44
N LEU A 271 -10.93 10.28 10.86
CA LEU A 271 -10.52 9.04 10.19
C LEU A 271 -11.61 7.96 10.30
N LEU A 272 -12.23 7.78 11.47
CA LEU A 272 -13.23 6.72 11.65
C LEU A 272 -14.43 6.85 10.70
N PRO A 273 -15.07 8.02 10.52
CA PRO A 273 -16.09 8.22 9.50
C PRO A 273 -15.59 7.95 8.07
N ALA A 274 -14.36 8.34 7.73
CA ALA A 274 -13.77 8.06 6.43
C ALA A 274 -13.57 6.55 6.21
N ALA A 275 -13.14 5.84 7.24
CA ALA A 275 -12.98 4.39 7.23
C ALA A 275 -14.33 3.66 7.13
N ASP A 276 -15.40 4.18 7.76
CA ASP A 276 -16.77 3.69 7.58
C ASP A 276 -17.29 3.89 6.15
N LEU A 277 -16.96 5.02 5.53
CA LEU A 277 -17.29 5.27 4.12
C LEU A 277 -16.61 4.26 3.20
N CYS A 278 -15.33 3.95 3.44
CA CYS A 278 -14.57 2.97 2.69
C CYS A 278 -15.19 1.57 2.84
N ALA A 279 -15.39 1.13 4.07
CA ALA A 279 -15.89 -0.21 4.34
C ALA A 279 -17.36 -0.46 3.98
N SER A 280 -18.15 0.60 3.76
CA SER A 280 -19.53 0.46 3.27
C SER A 280 -19.61 0.29 1.75
N VAL A 281 -18.48 0.16 1.05
CA VAL A 281 -18.44 -0.22 -0.36
C VAL A 281 -19.03 -1.62 -0.55
N PRO A 282 -20.07 -1.78 -1.38
CA PRO A 282 -20.69 -3.08 -1.63
C PRO A 282 -19.70 -4.11 -2.19
N GLY A 283 -19.72 -5.33 -1.63
CA GLY A 283 -18.81 -6.41 -2.05
C GLY A 283 -17.42 -6.37 -1.43
N GLY A 284 -17.11 -5.35 -0.60
CA GLY A 284 -15.90 -5.33 0.22
C GLY A 284 -16.01 -6.23 1.45
N THR A 285 -14.86 -6.73 1.91
CA THR A 285 -14.71 -7.49 3.17
C THR A 285 -13.90 -6.66 4.15
N PRO A 286 -14.51 -5.72 4.90
CA PRO A 286 -13.77 -4.82 5.77
C PRO A 286 -13.15 -5.54 6.97
N GLY A 287 -11.90 -5.19 7.30
CA GLY A 287 -11.11 -5.82 8.37
C GLY A 287 -10.78 -4.95 9.59
N GLY A 288 -11.20 -3.69 9.68
CA GLY A 288 -10.78 -2.79 10.78
C GLY A 288 -11.48 -3.00 12.12
N HIS A 289 -10.71 -3.18 13.18
CA HIS A 289 -11.22 -3.41 14.54
C HIS A 289 -11.75 -2.14 15.20
N LEU A 290 -11.02 -1.03 15.08
CA LEU A 290 -11.30 0.20 15.84
C LEU A 290 -12.66 0.82 15.46
N ARG A 291 -13.12 0.60 14.23
CA ARG A 291 -14.45 1.02 13.78
C ARG A 291 -15.59 0.38 14.56
N GLN A 292 -15.38 -0.81 15.12
CA GLN A 292 -16.39 -1.55 15.86
C GLN A 292 -16.38 -1.24 17.36
N VAL A 293 -15.44 -0.41 17.84
CA VAL A 293 -15.32 -0.09 19.26
C VAL A 293 -16.09 1.21 19.56
N PRO A 294 -17.19 1.19 20.33
CA PRO A 294 -17.96 2.41 20.60
C PRO A 294 -17.18 3.45 21.41
N ALA A 295 -16.30 3.00 22.30
CA ALA A 295 -15.55 3.86 23.22
C ALA A 295 -14.50 4.75 22.54
N VAL A 296 -14.08 4.43 21.31
CA VAL A 296 -13.10 5.23 20.55
C VAL A 296 -13.75 6.22 19.60
N ARG A 297 -15.09 6.19 19.48
CA ARG A 297 -15.84 7.16 18.69
C ARG A 297 -16.10 8.40 19.55
N PRO A 298 -16.05 9.60 18.96
CA PRO A 298 -16.46 10.80 19.68
C PRO A 298 -17.86 10.58 20.23
N GLN A 299 -18.05 10.83 21.52
CA GLN A 299 -19.40 10.89 22.09
C GLN A 299 -20.10 12.03 21.36
N ARG A 300 -21.07 11.70 20.49
CA ARG A 300 -22.00 12.72 20.02
C ARG A 300 -22.68 13.24 21.28
N GLU A 301 -22.41 14.49 21.64
CA GLU A 301 -23.18 15.17 22.68
C GLU A 301 -24.65 14.93 22.33
N ALA A 302 -25.37 14.28 23.25
CA ALA A 302 -26.79 14.05 23.09
C ALA A 302 -27.44 15.43 23.00
N ALA A 303 -27.86 15.79 21.78
CA ALA A 303 -28.72 16.95 21.54
C ALA A 303 -30.12 16.68 22.10
#